data_AF-A0A5S4T745-F1
#
_entry.id   AF-A0A5S4T745-F1
#
_cell.length_a   1.000
_cell.length_b   1.000
_cell.length_c   1.000
_cell.angle_alpha   90.00
_cell.angle_beta   90.00
_cell.angle_gamma   90.00
#
_symmetry.space_group_name_H-M   'P 1'
#
loop_
_entity.id
_entity.type
_entity.pdbx_description
1 polymer ?
#
loop_
_entity_poly.entity_id
_entity_poly.type
_entity_poly.pdbx_seq_one_letter_code
_entity_poly.pdbx_strand_id
1 'polypeptide(L)'
;MKKRVIDLLLVTIGSFITAIGFNTMFVDNHIASGGMVGISVVMKALFGISPSLFLMVSNIPLLLMCYFFLGKHNFIKTLYGSWIY
;
A
#
# COMPACT_ATOMS: atom_id res chain seq x y z
N MET A 1 -22.04 4.59 -16.52
CA MET A 1 -21.64 5.42 -15.35
C MET A 1 -21.92 4.75 -14.01
N LYS A 2 -23.08 4.10 -13.78
CA LYS A 2 -23.40 3.38 -12.52
C LYS A 2 -22.35 2.33 -12.07
N LYS A 3 -21.72 1.58 -12.99
CA LYS A 3 -20.71 0.56 -12.66
C LYS A 3 -19.46 1.14 -11.98
N ARG A 4 -18.92 2.27 -12.47
CA ARG A 4 -17.73 2.92 -11.88
C ARG A 4 -17.94 3.37 -10.43
N VAL A 5 -19.16 3.79 -10.08
CA VAL A 5 -19.49 4.21 -8.71
C VAL A 5 -19.54 3.03 -7.75
N ILE A 6 -20.08 1.89 -8.21
CA ILE A 6 -20.10 0.65 -7.43
C ILE A 6 -18.67 0.12 -7.25
N ASP A 7 -17.84 0.16 -8.29
CA ASP A 7 -16.44 -0.24 -8.21
C ASP A 7 -15.67 0.61 -7.20
N LEU A 8 -15.85 1.94 -7.22
CA LEU A 8 -15.25 2.86 -6.25
C LEU A 8 -15.68 2.54 -4.81
N LEU A 9 -16.98 2.31 -4.58
CA LEU A 9 -17.49 1.94 -3.26
C LEU A 9 -16.92 0.61 -2.76
N LEU A 10 -16.86 -0.41 -3.62
CA LEU A 10 -16.29 -1.71 -3.29
C LEU A 10 -14.80 -1.59 -2.94
N VAL A 11 -14.06 -0.79 -3.70
CA VAL A 11 -12.65 -0.51 -3.41
C VAL A 11 -12.50 0.21 -2.07
N THR A 12 -13.28 1.26 -1.81
CA THR A 12 -13.21 1.98 -0.52
C THR A 12 -13.49 1.05 0.66
N ILE A 13 -14.53 0.22 0.57
CA ILE A 13 -14.89 -0.73 1.63
C ILE A 13 -13.77 -1.77 1.80
N GLY A 14 -13.25 -2.34 0.71
CA GLY A 14 -12.16 -3.30 0.75
C GLY A 14 -10.87 -2.72 1.35
N SER A 15 -10.52 -1.49 0.97
CA SER A 15 -9.38 -0.77 1.55
C SER A 15 -9.57 -0.53 3.03
N PHE A 16 -10.78 -0.17 3.47
CA PHE A 16 -11.06 0.08 4.89
C PHE A 16 -10.92 -1.20 5.73
N ILE A 17 -11.47 -2.32 5.25
CA ILE A 17 -11.32 -3.63 5.90
C ILE A 17 -9.84 -4.03 5.98
N THR A 18 -9.10 -3.80 4.89
CA THR A 18 -7.66 -4.09 4.83
C THR A 18 -6.86 -3.21 5.81
N ALA A 19 -7.20 -1.93 5.93
CA ALA A 19 -6.55 -1.01 6.85
C ALA A 19 -6.79 -1.41 8.31
N ILE A 20 -8.01 -1.81 8.67
CA ILE A 20 -8.34 -2.31 10.01
C ILE A 20 -7.55 -3.58 10.31
N GLY A 21 -7.59 -4.56 9.39
CA GLY A 21 -6.85 -5.82 9.54
C GLY A 21 -5.34 -5.59 9.65
N PHE A 22 -4.79 -4.69 8.85
CA PHE A 22 -3.37 -4.33 8.91
C PHE A 22 -2.99 -3.72 10.27
N ASN A 23 -3.75 -2.74 10.77
CA ASN A 23 -3.43 -2.11 12.06
C ASN A 23 -3.55 -3.10 13.22
N THR A 24 -4.70 -3.76 13.34
CA THR A 24 -5.02 -4.61 14.49
C THR A 24 -4.34 -5.97 14.49
N MET A 25 -4.10 -6.57 13.32
CA MET A 25 -3.45 -7.89 13.24
C MET A 25 -1.94 -7.74 13.03
N PHE A 26 -1.50 -6.94 12.06
CA PHE A 26 -0.09 -6.91 11.66
C PHE A 26 0.73 -5.95 12.51
N VAL A 27 0.28 -4.71 12.68
CA VAL A 27 1.04 -3.68 13.41
C VAL A 27 1.08 -3.99 14.91
N ASP A 28 -0.08 -4.23 15.53
CA ASP A 28 -0.14 -4.49 16.98
C ASP A 28 0.55 -5.80 17.40
N ASN A 29 0.44 -6.86 16.58
CA ASN A 29 1.11 -8.14 16.87
C ASN A 29 2.51 -8.27 16.24
N HIS A 30 3.06 -7.21 15.64
CA HIS A 30 4.39 -7.19 15.03
C HIS A 30 4.61 -8.29 13.96
N ILE A 31 3.55 -8.64 13.23
CA ILE A 31 3.59 -9.70 12.20
C ILE A 31 4.03 -9.06 10.88
N ALA A 32 5.16 -9.52 10.35
CA ALA A 32 5.66 -9.06 9.06
C ALA A 32 5.02 -9.85 7.90
N SER A 33 4.01 -9.25 7.25
CA SER A 33 3.51 -9.74 5.94
C SER A 33 4.54 -9.41 4.86
N GLY A 34 5.15 -10.37 4.17
CA GLY A 34 6.25 -10.12 3.22
C GLY A 34 6.05 -8.93 2.24
N GLY A 35 7.16 -8.39 1.71
CA GLY A 35 7.16 -7.19 0.84
C GLY A 35 7.29 -5.87 1.62
N MET A 36 6.91 -4.74 1.02
CA MET A 36 7.07 -3.41 1.64
C MET A 36 6.19 -3.21 2.88
N VAL A 37 5.03 -3.86 2.92
CA VAL A 37 4.10 -3.82 4.04
C VAL A 37 4.74 -4.47 5.29
N GLY A 38 5.40 -5.61 5.16
CA GLY A 38 6.11 -6.26 6.27
C GLY A 38 7.35 -5.50 6.70
N ILE A 39 8.10 -4.96 5.75
CA ILE A 39 9.24 -4.08 6.08
C ILE A 39 8.74 -2.87 6.89
N SER A 40 7.57 -2.32 6.57
CA SER A 40 6.98 -1.21 7.33
C SER A 40 6.65 -1.60 8.78
N VAL A 41 6.19 -2.83 9.03
CA VAL A 41 5.93 -3.35 10.38
C VAL A 41 7.24 -3.55 11.15
N VAL A 42 8.27 -4.09 10.50
CA VAL A 42 9.60 -4.27 11.11
C VAL A 42 10.23 -2.91 11.44
N MET A 43 10.14 -1.93 10.53
CA MET A 43 10.63 -0.57 10.78
C MET A 43 9.86 0.13 11.90
N LYS A 44 8.55 -0.12 12.02
CA LYS A 44 7.76 0.34 13.17
C LYS A 44 8.24 -0.30 14.48
N ALA A 45 8.52 -1.60 14.48
CA ALA A 45 9.01 -2.34 15.65
C ALA A 45 10.40 -1.87 16.10
N LEU A 46 11.30 -1.58 15.16
CA LEU A 46 12.69 -1.23 15.45
C LEU A 46 12.91 0.27 15.69
N PHE A 47 12.24 1.13 14.90
CA PHE A 47 12.50 2.57 14.88
C PHE A 47 11.29 3.42 15.28
N GLY A 48 10.13 2.80 15.57
CA GLY A 48 8.91 3.51 15.95
C GLY A 48 8.21 4.27 14.81
N ILE A 49 8.79 4.26 13.60
CA ILE A 49 8.30 4.96 12.40
C ILE A 49 6.91 4.45 12.03
N SER A 50 5.96 5.35 11.77
CA SER A 50 4.61 4.95 11.36
C SER A 50 4.65 4.14 10.04
N PRO A 51 3.98 2.98 9.96
CA PRO A 51 3.99 2.14 8.77
C PRO A 51 3.55 2.92 7.53
N SER A 52 2.54 3.78 7.69
CA SER A 52 2.00 4.65 6.63
C SER A 52 3.06 5.57 6.02
N LEU A 53 3.90 6.20 6.86
CA LEU A 53 4.98 7.07 6.37
C LEU A 53 6.03 6.25 5.62
N PHE A 54 6.40 5.09 6.17
CA PHE A 54 7.37 4.21 5.53
C PHE A 54 6.86 3.73 4.17
N LEU A 55 5.61 3.28 4.07
CA LEU A 55 4.95 2.85 2.84
C LEU A 55 4.84 3.97 1.80
N MET A 56 4.57 5.21 2.23
CA MET A 56 4.48 6.36 1.34
C MET A 56 5.85 6.74 0.76
N VAL A 57 6.89 6.81 1.62
CA VAL A 57 8.27 7.06 1.18
C VAL A 57 8.77 5.94 0.27
N SER A 58 8.44 4.70 0.60
CA SER A 58 8.77 3.48 -0.14
C SER A 58 8.12 3.42 -1.52
N ASN A 59 6.92 3.97 -1.69
CA ASN A 59 6.24 3.99 -2.98
C ASN A 59 6.99 4.85 -4.01
N ILE A 60 7.65 5.93 -3.59
CA ILE A 60 8.38 6.84 -4.49
C ILE A 60 9.50 6.11 -5.28
N PRO A 61 10.47 5.41 -4.63
CA PRO A 61 11.51 4.67 -5.34
C PRO A 61 10.94 3.46 -6.09
N LEU A 62 9.88 2.82 -5.59
CA LEU A 62 9.22 1.71 -6.29
C LEU A 62 8.55 2.15 -7.59
N LEU A 63 7.90 3.31 -7.59
CA LEU A 63 7.30 3.91 -8.78
C LEU A 63 8.38 4.32 -9.78
N LEU A 64 9.48 4.91 -9.32
CA LEU A 64 10.65 5.21 -10.15
C LEU A 64 11.22 3.92 -10.77
N MET A 65 11.43 2.87 -9.98
CA MET A 65 11.89 1.57 -10.50
C MET A 65 10.88 0.96 -11.48
N CYS A 66 9.58 1.03 -11.21
CA CYS A 66 8.54 0.58 -12.16
C CYS A 66 8.64 1.32 -13.50
N TYR A 67 8.90 2.63 -13.49
CA TYR A 67 9.08 3.42 -14.70
C TYR A 67 10.28 2.94 -15.53
N PHE A 68 11.41 2.67 -14.88
CA PHE A 68 12.64 2.23 -15.56
C PHE A 68 12.61 0.75 -16.01
N PHE A 69 12.01 -0.15 -15.22
CA PHE A 69 12.08 -1.60 -15.46
C PHE A 69 10.87 -2.17 -16.22
N LEU A 70 9.65 -1.68 -15.99
CA LEU A 70 8.41 -2.28 -16.51
C LEU A 70 7.77 -1.52 -17.68
N GLY A 71 8.27 -0.31 -18.00
CA GLY A 71 7.78 0.52 -19.10
C GLY A 71 6.50 1.30 -18.80
N LYS A 72 6.21 2.32 -19.63
CA LYS A 72 5.18 3.35 -19.39
C LYS A 72 3.76 2.80 -19.17
N HIS A 73 3.41 1.66 -19.79
CA HIS A 73 2.05 1.11 -19.71
C HIS A 73 1.72 0.51 -18.33
N ASN A 74 2.68 -0.18 -17.72
CA ASN A 74 2.51 -0.73 -16.37
C ASN A 74 2.67 0.35 -15.30
N PHE A 75 3.52 1.36 -15.53
CA PHE A 75 3.68 2.50 -14.63
C PHE A 75 2.36 3.23 -14.34
N ILE A 76 1.53 3.50 -15.36
CA ILE A 76 0.25 4.22 -15.17
C ILE A 76 -0.74 3.41 -14.33
N LYS A 77 -0.79 2.07 -14.49
CA LYS A 77 -1.65 1.20 -13.68
C LYS A 77 -1.18 1.14 -12.22
N THR A 78 0.12 1.01 -11.99
CA THR A 78 0.68 0.97 -10.64
C THR A 78 0.53 2.33 -9.94
N LEU A 79 0.73 3.45 -10.65
CA LEU A 79 0.55 4.79 -10.08
C LEU A 79 -0.89 5.03 -9.62
N TYR A 80 -1.88 4.62 -10.42
CA TYR A 80 -3.29 4.72 -10.05
C TYR A 80 -3.63 3.83 -8.84
N GLY A 81 -3.07 2.61 -8.79
CA GLY A 81 -3.23 1.71 -7.64
C GLY A 81 -2.60 2.26 -6.36
N SER A 82 -1.37 2.75 -6.43
CA SER A 82 -0.63 3.35 -5.31
C SER A 82 -1.23 4.65 -4.79
N TRP A 83 -2.02 5.38 -5.58
CA TRP A 83 -2.73 6.58 -5.14
C TRP A 83 -4.04 6.29 -4.42
N ILE A 84 -4.63 5.11 -4.64
CA ILE A 84 -5.90 4.70 -4.05
C ILE A 84 -5.67 3.89 -2.76
N TYR A 85 -4.53 3.18 -2.68
CA TYR A 85 -4.08 2.42 -1.51
C TYR A 85 -3.42 3.32 -0.47
#